data_AF-A0A4C1XBY0-F1
#
_entry.id   AF-A0A4C1XBY0-F1
#
_cell.length_a   1.000
_cell.length_b   1.000
_cell.length_c   1.000
_cell.angle_alpha   90.00
_cell.angle_beta   90.00
_cell.angle_gamma   90.00
#
_symmetry.space_group_name_H-M   'P 1'
#
loop_
_entity.id
_entity.type
_entity.pdbx_description
1 polymer ?
#
loop_
_entity_poly.entity_id
_entity_poly.type
_entity_poly.pdbx_seq_one_letter_code
_entity_poly.pdbx_strand_id
1 'polypeptide(L)'
;MLTGLQGGYTKFCCFLCKWDSHAREKHYVVKTGPKRMSLIPGVKNIKEESLVQSKKIFLPPIKLGLMKNLVKAMNKDGGGFQYLKTKFPRISDAKMKEGIFVGPQIRELMKTQILKVL
;
A
#
# COMPACT_ATOMS: atom_id res chain seq x y z
N MET A 1 -9.32 10.16 14.63
CA MET A 1 -9.15 9.57 13.28
C MET A 1 -10.44 9.83 12.50
N LEU A 2 -10.40 10.32 11.24
CA LEU A 2 -11.62 10.79 10.53
C LEU A 2 -12.75 9.75 10.40
N THR A 3 -12.38 8.47 10.42
CA THR A 3 -13.28 7.32 10.25
C THR A 3 -13.76 6.68 11.56
N GLY A 4 -13.32 7.19 12.71
CA GLY A 4 -13.64 6.61 14.02
C GLY A 4 -13.03 5.23 14.30
N LEU A 5 -12.15 4.73 13.43
CA LEU A 5 -11.48 3.44 13.63
C LEU A 5 -10.44 3.52 14.75
N GLN A 6 -10.35 2.46 15.54
CA GLN A 6 -9.25 2.26 16.46
C GLN A 6 -7.95 1.99 15.67
N GLY A 7 -6.89 2.72 16.02
CA GLY A 7 -5.56 2.51 15.48
C GLY A 7 -4.84 1.29 16.06
N GLY A 8 -3.68 0.98 15.50
CA GLY A 8 -2.85 -0.16 15.91
C GLY A 8 -3.12 -1.42 15.09
N TYR A 9 -2.62 -2.56 15.58
CA TYR A 9 -2.74 -3.86 14.92
C TYR A 9 -4.02 -4.57 15.37
N THR A 10 -5.16 -4.12 14.85
CA THR A 10 -6.48 -4.66 15.18
C THR A 10 -7.15 -5.32 13.98
N LYS A 11 -8.07 -6.26 14.24
CA LYS A 11 -8.94 -6.85 13.21
C LYS A 11 -9.82 -5.77 12.58
N PHE A 12 -10.18 -5.90 11.31
CA PHE A 12 -11.10 -4.97 10.62
C PHE A 12 -10.61 -3.52 10.56
N CYS A 13 -9.29 -3.32 10.45
CA CYS A 13 -8.65 -2.00 10.40
C CYS A 13 -8.95 -1.19 9.12
N CYS A 14 -9.56 -1.79 8.10
CA CYS A 14 -9.94 -1.08 6.88
C CYS A 14 -11.32 -0.40 6.99
N PHE A 15 -11.40 0.86 6.55
CA PHE A 15 -12.66 1.62 6.51
C PHE A 15 -13.52 1.30 5.29
N LEU A 16 -12.93 0.74 4.22
CA LEU A 16 -13.64 0.37 2.98
C LEU A 16 -14.20 -1.06 3.01
N CYS A 17 -13.50 -1.99 3.66
CA CYS A 17 -13.88 -3.40 3.70
C CYS A 17 -13.65 -4.02 5.09
N LYS A 18 -14.31 -5.13 5.35
CA LYS A 18 -14.18 -5.90 6.59
C LYS A 18 -12.97 -6.85 6.50
N TRP A 19 -11.78 -6.30 6.29
CA TRP A 19 -10.53 -7.07 6.20
C TRP A 19 -10.09 -7.60 7.56
N ASP A 20 -9.98 -8.92 7.72
CA ASP A 20 -9.41 -9.52 8.94
C ASP A 20 -7.88 -9.59 8.81
N SER A 21 -7.21 -8.63 9.45
CA SER A 21 -5.74 -8.54 9.50
C SER A 21 -5.06 -9.71 10.18
N HIS A 22 -5.79 -10.57 10.91
CA HIS A 22 -5.22 -11.74 11.57
C HIS A 22 -5.40 -13.02 10.74
N ALA A 23 -6.26 -13.01 9.71
CA ALA A 23 -6.52 -14.16 8.85
C ALA A 23 -5.41 -14.36 7.78
N ARG A 24 -4.17 -14.62 8.22
CA ARG A 24 -2.97 -14.68 7.37
C ARG A 24 -3.11 -15.63 6.17
N GLU A 25 -3.77 -16.77 6.37
CA GLU A 25 -4.02 -17.76 5.31
C GLU A 25 -4.87 -17.21 4.16
N LYS A 26 -5.73 -16.23 4.44
CA LYS A 26 -6.65 -15.64 3.45
C LYS A 26 -6.08 -14.41 2.74
N HIS A 27 -5.01 -13.81 3.26
CA HIS A 27 -4.51 -12.50 2.80
C HIS A 27 -4.09 -12.48 1.34
N TYR A 28 -3.50 -13.57 0.84
CA TYR A 28 -3.02 -13.66 -0.54
C TYR A 28 -3.95 -14.45 -1.47
N VAL A 29 -4.99 -15.07 -0.91
CA VAL A 29 -5.97 -15.87 -1.66
C VAL A 29 -7.21 -15.04 -1.98
N VAL A 30 -7.68 -14.25 -1.01
CA VAL A 30 -8.91 -13.47 -1.14
C VAL A 30 -8.56 -12.04 -1.58
N LYS A 31 -8.79 -11.76 -2.87
CA LYS A 31 -8.51 -10.43 -3.46
C LYS A 31 -9.49 -9.35 -3.02
N THR A 32 -10.76 -9.71 -2.81
CA THR A 32 -11.82 -8.77 -2.50
C THR A 32 -12.51 -9.15 -1.19
N GLY A 33 -12.38 -8.29 -0.19
CA GLY A 33 -13.09 -8.44 1.09
C GLY A 33 -14.51 -7.86 1.05
N PRO A 34 -15.41 -8.27 1.96
CA PRO A 34 -16.77 -7.75 1.99
C PRO A 34 -16.77 -6.25 2.31
N LYS A 35 -17.48 -5.48 1.49
CA LYS A 35 -17.56 -4.02 1.61
C LYS A 35 -18.17 -3.62 2.96
N ARG A 36 -17.64 -2.55 3.54
CA ARG A 36 -18.20 -1.96 4.75
C ARG A 36 -19.30 -0.98 4.36
N MET A 37 -20.53 -1.22 4.82
CA MET A 37 -21.69 -0.35 4.51
C MET A 37 -21.84 0.80 5.51
N SER A 38 -21.53 0.58 6.79
CA SER A 38 -21.67 1.59 7.85
C SER A 38 -20.48 1.57 8.82
N LEU A 39 -20.24 2.72 9.46
CA LEU A 39 -19.24 2.93 10.51
C LEU A 39 -19.95 3.18 11.85
N ILE A 40 -20.61 2.15 12.39
CA ILE A 40 -21.33 2.23 13.67
C ILE A 40 -20.34 2.08 14.84
N PRO A 41 -20.25 3.05 15.77
CA PRO A 41 -19.43 2.94 16.98
C PRO A 41 -19.76 1.70 17.80
N GLY A 42 -18.74 1.08 18.40
CA GLY A 42 -18.88 -0.16 19.18
C GLY A 42 -18.96 -1.44 18.34
N VAL A 43 -19.10 -1.34 17.01
CA VAL A 43 -19.13 -2.50 16.12
C VAL A 43 -17.76 -2.74 15.49
N LYS A 44 -17.17 -3.92 15.72
CA LYS A 44 -15.84 -4.30 15.23
C LYS A 44 -14.77 -3.30 15.71
N ASN A 45 -14.01 -2.70 14.80
CA ASN A 45 -12.89 -1.81 15.10
C ASN A 45 -13.27 -0.32 15.15
N ILE A 46 -14.55 0.02 15.21
CA ILE A 46 -15.01 1.41 15.21
C ILE A 46 -15.23 1.82 16.65
N LYS A 47 -14.39 2.74 17.15
CA LYS A 47 -14.42 3.21 18.53
C LYS A 47 -15.25 4.49 18.68
N GLU A 48 -15.21 5.34 17.66
CA GLU A 48 -15.81 6.68 17.70
C GLU A 48 -16.69 6.92 16.48
N GLU A 49 -17.54 7.93 16.55
CA GLU A 49 -18.36 8.34 15.43
C GLU A 49 -17.48 8.94 14.30
N SER A 50 -17.83 8.61 13.07
CA SER A 50 -17.10 9.07 11.89
C SER A 50 -17.41 10.53 11.62
N LEU A 51 -16.38 11.39 11.62
CA LEU A 51 -16.52 12.82 11.30
C LEU A 51 -16.76 13.08 9.81
N VAL A 52 -16.43 12.10 8.96
CA VAL A 52 -16.55 12.19 7.51
C VAL A 52 -17.29 10.96 6.97
N GLN A 53 -18.17 11.16 6.00
CA GLN A 53 -18.80 10.05 5.30
C GLN A 53 -17.77 9.27 4.48
N SER A 54 -17.80 7.93 4.54
CA SER A 54 -16.82 7.07 3.85
C SER A 54 -16.68 7.37 2.35
N LYS A 55 -17.76 7.80 1.68
CA LYS A 55 -17.76 8.17 0.25
C LYS A 55 -16.95 9.43 -0.07
N LYS A 56 -16.71 10.29 0.92
CA LYS A 56 -15.97 11.55 0.77
C LYS A 56 -14.48 11.42 1.11
N ILE A 57 -14.03 10.23 1.52
CA ILE A 57 -12.64 9.99 1.90
C ILE A 57 -11.85 9.64 0.64
N PHE A 58 -10.97 10.55 0.22
CA PHE A 58 -10.03 10.30 -0.87
C PHE A 58 -8.78 9.59 -0.34
N LEU A 59 -8.44 8.43 -0.90
CA LEU A 59 -7.19 7.75 -0.58
C LEU A 59 -6.03 8.43 -1.32
N PRO A 60 -4.96 8.84 -0.62
CA PRO A 60 -3.77 9.35 -1.30
C PRO A 60 -3.14 8.21 -2.13
N PRO A 61 -2.45 8.53 -3.24
CA PRO A 61 -1.78 7.53 -4.04
C PRO A 61 -0.67 6.81 -3.24
N ILE A 62 -0.88 5.53 -2.94
CA ILE A 62 0.00 4.65 -2.12
C ILE A 62 1.33 4.31 -2.84
N LYS A 63 1.47 4.71 -4.11
CA LYS A 63 2.54 4.26 -5.03
C LYS A 63 3.97 4.58 -4.54
N LEU A 64 4.17 5.70 -3.83
CA LEU A 64 5.49 6.11 -3.33
C LEU A 64 6.03 5.13 -2.26
N GLY A 65 5.20 4.80 -1.26
CA GLY A 65 5.61 3.90 -0.18
C GLY A 65 5.83 2.47 -0.68
N LEU A 66 5.00 2.00 -1.62
CA LEU A 66 5.13 0.66 -2.20
C LEU A 66 6.40 0.51 -3.02
N MET A 67 6.72 1.48 -3.89
CA MET A 67 7.97 1.43 -4.66
C MET A 67 9.20 1.37 -3.76
N LYS A 68 9.20 2.19 -2.69
CA LYS A 68 10.27 2.19 -1.70
C LYS A 68 10.46 0.81 -1.07
N ASN A 69 9.37 0.22 -0.57
CA ASN A 69 9.42 -1.09 0.09
C ASN A 69 9.82 -2.20 -0.89
N LEU A 70 9.33 -2.15 -2.13
CA LEU A 70 9.69 -3.10 -3.17
C LEU A 70 11.19 -3.06 -3.44
N VAL A 71 11.74 -1.88 -3.72
CA VAL A 71 13.18 -1.77 -4.04
C VAL A 71 14.04 -2.12 -2.83
N LYS A 72 13.60 -1.83 -1.60
CA LYS A 72 14.30 -2.28 -0.39
C LYS A 72 14.34 -3.80 -0.26
N ALA A 73 13.26 -4.50 -0.60
CA ALA A 73 13.16 -5.96 -0.55
C ALA A 73 13.87 -6.67 -1.72
N MET A 74 14.22 -5.97 -2.81
CA MET A 74 14.92 -6.56 -3.95
C MET A 74 16.36 -6.97 -3.59
N ASN A 75 16.79 -8.11 -4.15
CA ASN A 75 18.19 -8.53 -4.16
C ASN A 75 19.02 -7.49 -4.93
N LYS A 76 20.04 -6.90 -4.27
CA LYS A 76 20.87 -5.83 -4.82
C LYS A 76 21.80 -6.30 -5.93
N ASP A 77 22.14 -7.58 -5.93
CA ASP A 77 22.93 -8.22 -6.98
C ASP A 77 22.03 -8.90 -8.03
N GLY A 78 20.71 -8.90 -7.81
CA GLY A 78 19.74 -9.48 -8.72
C GLY A 78 19.53 -8.63 -9.98
N GLY A 79 19.18 -9.29 -11.10
CA GLY A 79 18.96 -8.63 -12.39
C GLY A 79 17.91 -7.52 -12.36
N GLY A 80 16.90 -7.62 -11.50
CA GLY A 80 15.91 -6.55 -11.31
C GLY A 80 16.51 -5.25 -10.77
N PHE A 81 17.40 -5.32 -9.77
CA PHE A 81 18.04 -4.12 -9.22
C PHE A 81 19.06 -3.53 -10.20
N GLN A 82 19.77 -4.39 -10.94
CA GLN A 82 20.66 -3.95 -12.02
C GLN A 82 19.89 -3.27 -13.16
N TYR A 83 18.71 -3.77 -13.53
CA TYR A 83 17.83 -3.09 -14.47
C TYR A 83 17.45 -1.69 -13.98
N LEU A 84 17.12 -1.52 -12.69
CA LEU A 84 16.79 -0.20 -12.15
C LEU A 84 17.96 0.78 -12.29
N LYS A 85 19.20 0.32 -12.03
CA LYS A 85 20.42 1.11 -12.22
C LYS A 85 20.63 1.52 -13.67
N THR A 86 20.48 0.59 -14.62
CA THR A 86 20.65 0.89 -16.04
C THR A 86 19.53 1.76 -16.59
N LYS A 87 18.30 1.59 -16.10
CA LYS A 87 17.12 2.36 -16.51
C LYS A 87 17.18 3.81 -16.02
N PHE A 88 17.69 4.04 -14.81
CA PHE A 88 17.82 5.37 -14.22
C PHE A 88 19.26 5.68 -13.81
N PRO A 89 20.17 5.88 -14.79
CA PRO A 89 21.60 6.08 -14.51
C PRO A 89 21.90 7.38 -13.75
N ARG A 90 20.94 8.33 -13.75
CA ARG A 90 21.05 9.61 -13.03
C ARG A 90 20.64 9.54 -11.56
N ILE A 91 20.07 8.42 -11.10
CA ILE A 91 19.75 8.21 -9.69
C ILE A 91 21.00 7.68 -8.99
N SER A 92 21.39 8.31 -7.89
CA SER A 92 22.55 7.84 -7.11
C SER A 92 22.27 6.48 -6.47
N ASP A 93 23.32 5.68 -6.29
CA ASP A 93 23.24 4.38 -5.65
C ASP A 93 22.56 4.42 -4.27
N ALA A 94 22.78 5.48 -3.50
CA ALA A 94 22.13 5.69 -2.20
C ALA A 94 20.60 5.85 -2.36
N LYS A 95 20.14 6.69 -3.29
CA LYS A 95 18.71 6.88 -3.57
C LYS A 95 18.08 5.61 -4.13
N MET A 96 18.82 4.89 -4.97
CA MET A 96 18.39 3.61 -5.54
C MET A 96 18.19 2.56 -4.45
N LYS A 97 19.17 2.38 -3.55
CA LYS A 97 19.07 1.42 -2.43
C LYS A 97 17.90 1.74 -1.49
N GLU A 98 17.65 3.03 -1.26
CA GLU A 98 16.54 3.51 -0.43
C GLU A 98 15.18 3.51 -1.15
N GLY A 99 15.14 3.16 -2.44
CA GLY A 99 13.92 3.11 -3.23
C GLY A 99 13.27 4.49 -3.41
N ILE A 100 14.08 5.54 -3.50
CA ILE A 100 13.63 6.93 -3.62
C ILE A 100 13.47 7.26 -5.11
N PHE A 101 12.21 7.33 -5.55
CA PHE A 101 11.83 7.70 -6.91
C PHE A 101 10.84 8.84 -6.90
N VAL A 102 10.90 9.69 -7.93
CA VAL A 102 9.88 10.71 -8.15
C VAL A 102 8.69 10.15 -8.92
N GLY A 103 7.54 10.84 -8.85
CA GLY A 103 6.29 10.42 -9.50
C GLY A 103 6.44 9.97 -10.96
N PRO A 104 7.16 10.72 -11.84
CA PRO A 104 7.40 10.29 -13.22
C PRO A 104 8.15 8.96 -13.36
N GLN A 105 9.19 8.74 -12.56
CA GLN A 105 9.98 7.49 -12.58
C GLN A 105 9.13 6.30 -12.15
N ILE A 106 8.29 6.47 -11.12
CA ILE A 106 7.35 5.44 -10.68
C ILE A 106 6.35 5.11 -11.79
N ARG A 107 5.78 6.12 -12.45
CA ARG A 107 4.86 5.92 -13.57
C ARG A 107 5.52 5.17 -14.72
N GLU A 108 6.78 5.46 -15.01
CA GLU A 108 7.55 4.75 -16.02
C GLU A 108 7.78 3.29 -15.64
N LEU A 109 8.18 3.02 -14.39
CA LEU A 109 8.37 1.67 -13.89
C LEU A 109 7.09 0.84 -13.91
N MET A 110 5.94 1.43 -13.57
CA MET A 110 4.64 0.73 -13.63
C MET A 110 4.22 0.35 -15.06
N LYS A 111 4.81 0.95 -16.10
CA LYS A 111 4.59 0.53 -17.50
C LYS A 111 5.43 -0.69 -17.89
N THR A 112 6.49 -0.98 -17.15
CA THR A 112 7.41 -2.09 -17.43
C THR A 112 6.84 -3.42 -16.93
N GLN A 113 7.20 -4.53 -17.59
CA GLN A 113 6.84 -5.89 -17.17
C GLN A 113 7.30 -6.22 -15.74
N ILE A 114 8.36 -5.56 -15.25
CA ILE A 114 8.97 -5.82 -13.93
C ILE A 114 7.98 -5.60 -12.77
N LEU A 115 7.01 -4.71 -12.94
CA LEU A 115 6.02 -4.39 -11.90
C LEU A 115 4.59 -4.78 -12.26
N LYS A 116 4.36 -5.52 -13.36
CA LYS A 116 3.00 -5.96 -13.76
C LYS A 116 2.38 -7.01 -12.83
N VAL A 117 3.10 -7.44 -11.80
CA VAL A 117 2.66 -8.42 -10.80
C VAL A 117 2.05 -7.74 -9.54
N LEU A 118 2.03 -6.41 -9.50
CA LEU A 118 1.28 -5.60 -8.52
C LEU A 118 -0.05 -5.12 -9.11
#